data_AF-A0A536NBA0-F1
#
_entry.id   AF-A0A536NBA0-F1
#
_cell.length_a   1.000
_cell.length_b   1.000
_cell.length_c   1.000
_cell.angle_alpha   90.00
_cell.angle_beta   90.00
_cell.angle_gamma   90.00
#
_symmetry.space_group_name_H-M   'P 1'
#
loop_
_entity.id
_entity.type
_entity.pdbx_description
1 polymer ?
#
loop_
_entity_poly.entity_id
_entity_poly.type
_entity_poly.pdbx_seq_one_letter_code
_entity_poly.pdbx_strand_id
1 'polypeptide(L)'
;MYEPLDPAAWIEFFFTVATASAALIGLIVVGLSIHAGYIAASVTHRSHARATLVVLTATMVIGLAALVPQPPKWAGLEFGLISLGFATINTYNNTKALRQVAWRLPGAAWRRMGIGYAIAACGLIGAGSIVAGGGQGGGLYWIGLETIGGLVWAIAGAWRFLIGVVDEQGP
;
A
#
# COMPACT_ATOMS: atom_id res chain seq x y z
N MET A 1 -28.81 -10.38 11.57
CA MET A 1 -27.86 -11.20 10.79
C MET A 1 -26.72 -10.29 10.40
N TYR A 2 -25.47 -10.68 10.66
CA TYR A 2 -24.31 -9.98 10.13
C TYR A 2 -24.25 -10.29 8.63
N GLU A 3 -24.72 -9.39 7.77
CA GLU A 3 -24.48 -9.52 6.34
C GLU A 3 -23.01 -9.16 6.10
N PRO A 4 -22.15 -10.11 5.67
CA PRO A 4 -20.72 -9.88 5.48
C PRO A 4 -20.39 -8.88 4.35
N LEU A 5 -21.40 -8.19 3.83
CA LEU A 5 -21.36 -7.40 2.59
C LEU A 5 -22.23 -6.15 2.64
N ASP A 6 -22.70 -5.72 3.81
CA ASP A 6 -23.39 -4.42 3.90
C ASP A 6 -22.36 -3.29 3.67
N PRO A 7 -22.35 -2.63 2.49
CA PRO A 7 -21.37 -1.60 2.21
C PRO A 7 -21.50 -0.44 3.19
N ALA A 8 -22.71 -0.19 3.71
CA ALA A 8 -22.98 0.90 4.65
C ALA A 8 -22.15 0.75 5.95
N ALA A 9 -21.96 -0.48 6.43
CA ALA A 9 -21.15 -0.77 7.61
C ALA A 9 -19.65 -0.47 7.40
N TRP A 10 -19.18 -0.41 6.15
CA TRP A 10 -17.77 -0.19 5.82
C TRP A 10 -17.45 1.24 5.36
N ILE A 11 -18.46 2.08 5.12
CA ILE A 11 -18.30 3.45 4.63
C ILE A 11 -17.36 4.25 5.55
N GLU A 12 -17.62 4.27 6.87
CA GLU A 12 -16.81 5.03 7.81
C GLU A 12 -15.36 4.55 7.85
N PHE A 13 -15.15 3.23 7.75
CA PHE A 13 -13.82 2.63 7.71
C PHE A 13 -13.05 3.08 6.46
N PHE A 14 -13.62 2.92 5.27
CA PHE A 14 -12.94 3.27 4.02
C PHE A 14 -12.76 4.78 3.87
N PHE A 15 -13.69 5.59 4.37
CA PHE A 15 -13.53 7.03 4.47
C PHE A 15 -12.34 7.40 5.38
N THR A 16 -12.23 6.78 6.55
CA THR A 16 -11.12 7.00 7.48
C THR A 16 -9.78 6.59 6.88
N VAL A 17 -9.72 5.44 6.20
CA VAL A 17 -8.52 4.96 5.52
C VAL A 17 -8.09 5.90 4.39
N ALA A 18 -9.03 6.34 3.55
CA ALA A 18 -8.75 7.24 2.44
C ALA A 18 -8.23 8.59 2.94
N THR A 19 -8.88 9.17 3.95
CA THR A 19 -8.49 10.46 4.54
C THR A 19 -7.15 10.39 5.27
N ALA A 20 -6.90 9.33 6.05
CA ALA A 20 -5.60 9.11 6.70
C ALA A 20 -4.47 8.97 5.67
N SER A 21 -4.72 8.22 4.60
CA SER A 21 -3.76 8.05 3.50
C SER A 21 -3.47 9.38 2.80
N ALA A 22 -4.51 10.17 2.49
CA ALA A 22 -4.37 11.49 1.89
C ALA A 22 -3.58 12.46 2.77
N ALA A 23 -3.83 12.47 4.08
CA ALA A 23 -3.09 13.30 5.03
C ALA A 23 -1.60 12.93 5.07
N LEU A 24 -1.28 11.63 5.12
CA LEU A 24 0.11 11.15 5.10
C LEU A 24 0.82 11.45 3.78
N ILE A 25 0.12 11.34 2.64
CA ILE A 25 0.66 11.77 1.34
C ILE A 25 1.03 13.25 1.39
N GLY A 26 0.13 14.11 1.90
CA GLY A 26 0.38 15.54 2.06
C GLY A 26 1.63 15.83 2.90
N LEU A 27 1.76 15.17 4.06
CA LEU A 27 2.94 15.30 4.93
C LEU A 27 4.24 14.86 4.25
N ILE A 28 4.20 13.76 3.48
CA ILE A 28 5.38 13.30 2.73
C ILE A 28 5.75 14.30 1.64
N VAL A 29 4.78 14.85 0.91
CA VAL A 29 5.03 15.87 -0.12
C VAL A 29 5.66 17.12 0.48
N VAL A 30 5.18 17.57 1.65
CA VAL A 30 5.78 18.69 2.39
C VAL A 30 7.21 18.35 2.81
N GLY A 31 7.44 17.16 3.40
CA GLY A 31 8.78 16.70 3.76
C GLY A 31 9.75 16.66 2.58
N LEU A 32 9.26 16.20 1.42
CA LEU A 32 9.99 16.18 0.15
C LEU A 32 10.31 17.60 -0.35
N SER A 33 9.42 18.57 -0.19
CA SER A 33 9.69 19.95 -0.61
C SER A 33 10.77 20.63 0.23
N ILE A 34 10.81 20.36 1.54
CA ILE A 34 11.79 20.96 2.46
C ILE A 34 13.18 20.35 2.21
N HIS A 35 13.25 19.05 1.93
CA HIS A 35 14.52 18.32 1.77
C HIS A 35 14.80 17.93 0.32
N ALA A 36 14.23 18.66 -0.65
CA ALA A 36 14.24 18.27 -2.07
C ALA A 36 15.66 18.03 -2.60
N GLY A 37 16.62 18.91 -2.25
CA GLY A 37 18.01 18.78 -2.68
C GLY A 37 18.70 17.53 -2.11
N TYR A 38 18.51 17.26 -0.82
CA TYR A 38 19.10 16.10 -0.14
C TYR A 38 18.51 14.78 -0.65
N ILE A 39 17.19 14.73 -0.83
CA ILE A 39 16.51 13.54 -1.34
C ILE A 39 16.90 13.32 -2.80
N ALA A 40 16.98 14.37 -3.62
CA ALA A 40 17.39 14.26 -5.01
C ALA A 40 18.82 13.73 -5.19
N ALA A 41 19.72 13.97 -4.22
CA ALA A 41 21.10 13.50 -4.26
C ALA A 41 21.21 11.97 -4.08
N SER A 42 20.30 11.33 -3.36
CA SER A 42 20.34 9.89 -3.09
C SER A 42 19.30 9.10 -3.91
N VAL A 43 19.78 8.11 -4.67
CA VAL A 43 18.92 7.17 -5.40
C VAL A 43 18.06 6.35 -4.43
N THR A 44 18.63 5.97 -3.28
CA THR A 44 17.94 5.19 -2.25
C THR A 44 16.80 6.00 -1.63
N HIS A 45 17.05 7.24 -1.22
CA HIS A 45 16.02 8.12 -0.65
C HIS A 45 14.86 8.37 -1.62
N ARG A 46 15.15 8.64 -2.89
CA ARG A 46 14.11 8.76 -3.94
C ARG A 46 13.29 7.49 -4.11
N SER A 47 13.96 6.33 -4.15
CA SER A 47 13.27 5.05 -4.32
C SER A 47 12.32 4.74 -3.17
N HIS A 48 12.72 5.07 -1.94
CA HIS A 48 11.92 4.89 -0.74
C HIS A 48 10.73 5.86 -0.69
N ALA A 49 10.95 7.15 -0.93
CA ALA A 49 9.87 8.14 -0.97
C ALA A 49 8.81 7.78 -2.03
N ARG A 50 9.25 7.39 -3.23
CA ARG A 50 8.35 6.92 -4.30
C ARG A 50 7.57 5.68 -3.88
N ALA A 51 8.23 4.69 -3.28
CA ALA A 51 7.56 3.47 -2.84
C ALA A 51 6.47 3.75 -1.79
N THR A 52 6.76 4.60 -0.81
CA THR A 52 5.78 4.99 0.22
C THR A 52 4.60 5.76 -0.38
N LEU A 53 4.85 6.70 -1.29
CA LEU A 53 3.79 7.43 -1.99
C LEU A 53 2.90 6.50 -2.81
N VAL A 54 3.49 5.51 -3.50
CA VAL A 54 2.73 4.52 -4.27
C VAL A 54 1.83 3.68 -3.36
N VAL A 55 2.34 3.21 -2.21
CA VAL A 55 1.53 2.46 -1.23
C VAL A 55 0.36 3.29 -0.74
N LEU A 56 0.62 4.52 -0.24
CA LEU A 56 -0.43 5.37 0.29
C LEU A 56 -1.45 5.77 -0.78
N THR A 57 -1.00 6.01 -2.01
CA THR A 57 -1.90 6.33 -3.12
C THR A 57 -2.78 5.13 -3.44
N ALA A 58 -2.24 3.91 -3.50
CA ALA A 58 -3.03 2.70 -3.71
C ALA A 58 -4.07 2.52 -2.60
N THR A 59 -3.67 2.65 -1.34
CA THR A 59 -4.58 2.57 -0.18
C THR A 59 -5.67 3.64 -0.24
N MET A 60 -5.33 4.87 -0.60
CA MET A 60 -6.29 5.97 -0.78
C MET A 60 -7.28 5.66 -1.89
N VAL A 61 -6.80 5.20 -3.06
CA VAL A 61 -7.66 4.87 -4.21
C VAL A 61 -8.59 3.70 -3.89
N ILE A 62 -8.12 2.67 -3.17
CA ILE A 62 -8.97 1.58 -2.69
C ILE A 62 -10.08 2.12 -1.77
N GLY A 63 -9.72 2.98 -0.81
CA GLY A 63 -10.71 3.60 0.08
C GLY A 63 -11.74 4.45 -0.67
N LEU A 64 -11.31 5.24 -1.65
CA LEU A 64 -12.21 6.04 -2.49
C LEU A 64 -13.11 5.17 -3.38
N ALA A 65 -12.56 4.13 -4.03
CA ALA A 65 -13.31 3.20 -4.86
C ALA A 65 -14.40 2.46 -4.06
N ALA A 66 -14.15 2.17 -2.78
CA ALA A 66 -15.13 1.57 -1.89
C ALA A 66 -16.30 2.52 -1.54
N LEU A 67 -16.11 3.84 -1.64
CA LEU A 67 -17.15 4.85 -1.36
C LEU A 67 -18.02 5.17 -2.57
N VAL A 68 -17.58 4.81 -3.78
CA VAL A 68 -18.37 5.02 -4.99
C VAL A 68 -19.58 4.09 -4.97
N PRO A 69 -20.82 4.60 -5.14
CA PRO A 69 -21.99 3.75 -5.26
C PRO A 69 -21.93 2.97 -6.57
N GLN A 70 -21.51 1.71 -6.50
CA GLN A 70 -21.35 0.84 -7.66
C GLN A 70 -21.70 -0.62 -7.35
N PRO A 71 -21.99 -1.46 -8.36
CA PRO A 71 -22.26 -2.87 -8.14
C PRO A 71 -21.04 -3.57 -7.49
N PRO A 72 -21.24 -4.46 -6.49
CA PRO A 72 -20.13 -5.09 -5.77
C PRO A 72 -19.09 -5.78 -6.66
N LYS A 73 -19.55 -6.40 -7.76
CA LYS A 73 -18.65 -7.04 -8.73
C LYS A 73 -17.67 -6.06 -9.39
N TRP A 74 -18.11 -4.84 -9.69
CA TRP A 74 -17.23 -3.81 -10.26
C TRP A 74 -16.22 -3.32 -9.22
N ALA A 75 -16.66 -3.05 -7.99
CA ALA A 75 -15.74 -2.70 -6.89
C ALA A 75 -14.68 -3.79 -6.66
N GLY A 76 -15.08 -5.06 -6.68
CA GLY A 76 -14.14 -6.18 -6.56
C GLY A 76 -13.09 -6.21 -7.67
N LEU A 77 -13.47 -5.91 -8.92
CA LEU A 77 -12.51 -5.81 -10.03
C LEU A 77 -11.57 -4.62 -9.86
N GLU A 78 -12.07 -3.47 -9.43
CA GLU A 78 -11.23 -2.28 -9.17
C GLU A 78 -10.20 -2.55 -8.08
N PHE A 79 -10.62 -3.12 -6.95
CA PHE A 79 -9.70 -3.53 -5.88
C PHE A 79 -8.64 -4.50 -6.42
N GLY A 80 -9.06 -5.53 -7.16
CA GLY A 80 -8.13 -6.50 -7.74
C GLY A 80 -7.12 -5.86 -8.70
N LEU A 81 -7.56 -4.92 -9.54
CA LEU A 81 -6.69 -4.18 -10.46
C LEU A 81 -5.68 -3.30 -9.72
N ILE A 82 -6.12 -2.61 -8.66
CA ILE A 82 -5.24 -1.76 -7.86
C ILE A 82 -4.19 -2.62 -7.11
N SER A 83 -4.62 -3.67 -6.43
CA SER A 83 -3.73 -4.60 -5.70
C SER A 83 -2.74 -5.29 -6.66
N LEU A 84 -3.21 -5.70 -7.84
CA LEU A 84 -2.36 -6.32 -8.87
C LEU A 84 -1.36 -5.32 -9.44
N GLY A 85 -1.80 -4.08 -9.72
CA GLY A 85 -0.92 -3.00 -10.19
C GLY A 85 0.18 -2.72 -9.16
N PHE A 86 -0.18 -2.62 -7.88
CA PHE A 86 0.77 -2.46 -6.79
C PHE A 86 1.75 -3.63 -6.69
N ALA A 87 1.25 -4.88 -6.71
CA ALA A 87 2.09 -6.07 -6.68
C ALA A 87 3.06 -6.13 -7.87
N THR A 88 2.60 -5.73 -9.05
CA THR A 88 3.42 -5.69 -10.28
C THR A 88 4.55 -4.67 -10.17
N ILE A 89 4.24 -3.45 -9.73
CA ILE A 89 5.26 -2.40 -9.50
C ILE A 89 6.28 -2.86 -8.46
N ASN A 90 5.83 -3.46 -7.36
CA ASN A 90 6.69 -3.97 -6.30
C ASN A 90 7.58 -5.11 -6.81
N THR A 91 7.01 -6.05 -7.57
CA THR A 91 7.75 -7.15 -8.21
C THR A 91 8.82 -6.62 -9.15
N TYR A 92 8.47 -5.70 -10.05
CA TYR A 92 9.42 -5.11 -10.98
C TYR A 92 10.61 -4.45 -10.25
N ASN A 93 10.32 -3.63 -9.23
CA ASN A 93 11.33 -2.95 -8.43
C ASN A 93 12.22 -3.95 -7.67
N ASN A 94 11.63 -4.96 -7.05
CA ASN A 94 12.35 -5.99 -6.30
C ASN A 94 13.22 -6.87 -7.22
N THR A 95 12.70 -7.29 -8.38
CA THR A 95 13.47 -8.08 -9.35
C THR A 95 14.66 -7.28 -9.89
N LYS A 96 14.48 -5.99 -10.16
CA LYS A 96 15.59 -5.12 -10.57
C LYS A 96 16.67 -5.05 -9.47
N ALA A 97 16.28 -4.85 -8.21
CA ALA A 97 17.21 -4.83 -7.09
C ALA A 97 17.90 -6.19 -6.86
N LEU A 98 17.15 -7.30 -6.95
CA LEU A 98 17.64 -8.67 -6.83
C LEU A 98 18.70 -9.00 -7.87
N ARG A 99 18.51 -8.57 -9.12
CA ARG A 99 19.48 -8.76 -10.21
C ARG A 99 20.80 -8.03 -9.93
N GLN A 100 20.75 -6.85 -9.31
CA GLN A 100 21.95 -6.07 -8.95
C GLN A 100 22.79 -6.75 -7.86
N VAL A 101 22.16 -7.54 -6.99
CA VAL A 101 22.84 -8.27 -5.89
C VAL A 101 22.99 -9.76 -6.15
N ALA A 102 22.83 -10.21 -7.41
CA ALA A 102 22.90 -11.61 -7.81
C ALA A 102 22.08 -12.55 -6.90
N TRP A 103 20.87 -12.12 -6.52
CA TRP A 103 19.94 -12.86 -5.65
C TRP A 103 20.43 -13.17 -4.23
N ARG A 104 21.53 -12.55 -3.79
CA ARG A 104 22.07 -12.71 -2.45
C ARG A 104 21.56 -11.60 -1.54
N LEU A 105 20.34 -11.78 -1.04
CA LEU A 105 19.74 -10.87 -0.06
C LEU A 105 19.88 -11.41 1.38
N PRO A 106 20.09 -10.52 2.37
CA PRO A 106 19.97 -10.90 3.77
C PRO A 106 18.52 -11.31 4.09
N GLY A 107 18.33 -12.22 5.05
CA GLY A 107 17.00 -12.76 5.39
C GLY A 107 15.96 -11.69 5.76
N ALA A 108 16.40 -10.55 6.33
CA ALA A 108 15.52 -9.43 6.61
C ALA A 108 14.90 -8.79 5.35
N ALA A 109 15.62 -8.76 4.23
CA ALA A 109 15.11 -8.25 2.95
C ALA A 109 14.07 -9.22 2.35
N TRP A 110 14.31 -10.53 2.42
CA TRP A 110 13.33 -11.54 2.03
C TRP A 110 12.04 -11.44 2.84
N ARG A 111 12.15 -11.33 4.17
CA ARG A 111 10.99 -11.13 5.05
C ARG A 111 10.22 -9.87 4.67
N ARG A 112 10.92 -8.77 4.39
CA ARG A 112 10.30 -7.51 3.97
C ARG A 112 9.51 -7.66 2.66
N MET A 113 10.10 -8.33 1.67
CA MET A 113 9.42 -8.61 0.40
C MET A 113 8.20 -9.51 0.61
N GLY A 114 8.33 -10.56 1.43
CA GLY A 114 7.24 -11.47 1.76
C GLY A 114 6.05 -10.77 2.42
N ILE A 115 6.29 -9.86 3.37
CA ILE A 115 5.22 -9.06 3.99
C ILE A 115 4.50 -8.20 2.95
N GLY A 116 5.24 -7.53 2.05
CA GLY A 116 4.64 -6.74 0.99
C GLY A 116 3.74 -7.55 0.06
N TYR A 117 4.16 -8.77 -0.31
CA TYR A 117 3.33 -9.68 -1.09
C TYR A 117 2.14 -10.24 -0.30
N ALA A 118 2.29 -10.50 0.99
CA ALA A 118 1.18 -10.95 1.83
C ALA A 118 0.08 -9.89 1.92
N ILE A 119 0.44 -8.61 2.06
CA ILE A 119 -0.51 -7.49 2.03
C ILE A 119 -1.25 -7.45 0.69
N ALA A 120 -0.51 -7.49 -0.43
CA ALA A 120 -1.13 -7.48 -1.77
C ALA A 120 -2.01 -8.72 -2.03
N ALA A 121 -1.63 -9.88 -1.50
CA ALA A 121 -2.42 -11.11 -1.60
C ALA A 121 -3.77 -10.97 -0.90
N CYS A 122 -3.85 -10.22 0.21
CA CYS A 122 -5.13 -9.95 0.87
C CYS A 122 -6.08 -9.21 -0.07
N GLY A 123 -5.59 -8.18 -0.78
CA GLY A 123 -6.36 -7.46 -1.79
C GLY A 123 -6.90 -8.37 -2.89
N LEU A 124 -6.05 -9.24 -3.44
CA LEU A 124 -6.44 -10.18 -4.49
C LEU A 124 -7.44 -11.24 -4.01
N ILE A 125 -7.29 -11.74 -2.77
CA ILE A 125 -8.24 -12.69 -2.16
C ILE A 125 -9.60 -12.01 -1.94
N GLY A 126 -9.60 -10.78 -1.42
CA GLY A 126 -10.82 -9.99 -1.24
C GLY A 126 -11.54 -9.71 -2.54
N ALA A 127 -10.80 -9.25 -3.56
CA ALA A 127 -11.30 -9.03 -4.92
C ALA A 127 -11.92 -10.31 -5.51
N GLY A 128 -11.19 -11.43 -5.46
CA GLY A 128 -11.67 -12.72 -5.94
C GLY A 128 -12.93 -13.19 -5.22
N SER A 129 -12.98 -13.03 -3.89
CA SER A 129 -14.15 -13.38 -3.08
C SER A 129 -15.37 -12.54 -3.47
N ILE A 130 -15.21 -11.23 -3.71
CA ILE A 130 -16.30 -10.34 -4.12
C ILE A 130 -16.79 -10.69 -5.53
N VAL A 131 -15.88 -10.87 -6.49
CA VAL A 131 -16.23 -11.09 -7.91
C VAL A 131 -16.83 -12.47 -8.15
N ALA A 132 -16.20 -13.53 -7.63
CA ALA A 132 -16.58 -14.91 -7.91
C ALA A 132 -17.58 -15.48 -6.89
N GLY A 133 -17.43 -15.12 -5.62
CA GLY A 133 -18.22 -15.68 -4.51
C GLY A 133 -19.33 -14.76 -3.99
N GLY A 134 -19.50 -13.56 -4.57
CA GLY A 134 -20.40 -12.55 -4.01
C GLY A 134 -20.08 -12.25 -2.55
N GLY A 135 -18.79 -12.20 -2.21
CA GLY A 135 -18.26 -11.95 -0.86
C GLY A 135 -18.26 -13.15 0.10
N GLN A 136 -18.80 -14.30 -0.30
CA GLN A 136 -18.62 -15.54 0.47
C GLN A 136 -17.12 -15.90 0.46
N GLY A 137 -16.47 -15.77 1.61
CA GLY A 137 -15.00 -15.88 1.74
C GLY A 137 -14.33 -14.67 2.41
N GLY A 138 -15.09 -13.66 2.81
CA GLY A 138 -14.61 -12.53 3.63
C GLY A 138 -14.62 -11.18 2.90
N GLY A 139 -14.68 -11.18 1.56
CA GLY A 139 -14.87 -9.97 0.74
C GLY A 139 -14.11 -8.72 1.23
N LEU A 140 -14.85 -7.72 1.73
CA LEU A 140 -14.31 -6.45 2.22
C LEU A 140 -13.37 -6.59 3.43
N TYR A 141 -13.46 -7.66 4.20
CA TYR A 141 -12.53 -7.89 5.32
C TYR A 141 -11.08 -8.03 4.85
N TRP A 142 -10.86 -8.74 3.74
CA TRP A 142 -9.53 -8.89 3.16
C TRP A 142 -9.00 -7.57 2.56
N ILE A 143 -9.88 -6.77 1.97
CA ILE A 143 -9.57 -5.42 1.49
C ILE A 143 -9.23 -4.49 2.67
N GLY A 144 -9.98 -4.60 3.78
CA GLY A 144 -9.67 -3.92 5.03
C GLY A 144 -8.30 -4.30 5.58
N LEU A 145 -7.95 -5.58 5.54
CA LEU A 145 -6.64 -6.05 5.98
C LEU A 145 -5.50 -5.53 5.09
N GLU A 146 -5.70 -5.52 3.77
CA GLU A 146 -4.74 -4.93 2.82
C GLU A 146 -4.52 -3.45 3.12
N THR A 147 -5.58 -2.68 3.31
CA THR A 147 -5.50 -1.23 3.53
C THR A 147 -4.85 -0.88 4.87
N ILE A 148 -5.19 -1.59 5.94
CA ILE A 148 -4.52 -1.47 7.26
C ILE A 148 -3.04 -1.84 7.13
N GLY A 149 -2.75 -2.98 6.48
CA GLY A 149 -1.38 -3.44 6.25
C GLY A 149 -0.57 -2.42 5.46
N GLY A 150 -1.14 -1.85 4.41
CA GLY A 150 -0.54 -0.79 3.59
C GLY A 150 -0.26 0.48 4.38
N LEU A 151 -1.20 0.93 5.23
CA LEU A 151 -0.99 2.09 6.11
C LEU A 151 0.15 1.85 7.10
N VAL A 152 0.12 0.73 7.84
CA VAL A 152 1.19 0.38 8.79
C VAL A 152 2.53 0.28 8.08
N TRP A 153 2.54 -0.32 6.89
CA TRP A 153 3.75 -0.45 6.07
C TRP A 153 4.28 0.91 5.61
N ALA A 154 3.42 1.81 5.18
CA ALA A 154 3.78 3.16 4.76
C ALA A 154 4.33 3.99 5.93
N ILE A 155 3.70 3.91 7.11
CA ILE A 155 4.17 4.58 8.34
C ILE A 155 5.56 4.05 8.73
N ALA A 156 5.73 2.72 8.78
CA ALA A 156 7.03 2.12 9.06
C ALA A 156 8.09 2.50 8.00
N GLY A 157 7.68 2.60 6.74
CA GLY A 157 8.53 3.06 5.64
C GLY A 157 8.96 4.53 5.79
N ALA A 158 8.01 5.41 6.14
CA ALA A 158 8.25 6.83 6.37
C ALA A 158 9.15 7.05 7.60
N TRP A 159 8.94 6.31 8.68
CA TRP A 159 9.78 6.36 9.87
C TRP A 159 11.25 5.98 9.57
N ARG A 160 11.46 4.88 8.85
CA ARG A 160 12.80 4.44 8.43
C ARG A 160 13.47 5.46 7.52
N PHE A 161 12.70 6.13 6.68
CA PHE A 161 13.19 7.22 5.84
C PHE A 161 13.63 8.42 6.68
N LEU A 162 12.81 8.87 7.63
CA LEU A 162 13.13 9.99 8.52
C LEU A 162 14.40 9.71 9.34
N ILE A 163 14.51 8.52 9.94
CA ILE A 163 15.72 8.14 10.68
C ILE A 163 16.94 8.10 9.76
N GLY A 164 16.81 7.55 8.55
CA GLY A 164 17.91 7.53 7.58
C GLY A 164 18.42 8.92 7.21
N VAL A 165 17.51 9.89 7.04
CA VAL A 165 17.87 11.30 6.78
C VAL A 165 18.61 11.91 7.97
N VAL A 166 18.17 11.64 9.20
CA VAL A 166 18.79 12.19 10.43
C VAL A 166 20.18 11.58 10.66
N ASP A 167 20.32 10.26 10.51
CA ASP A 167 21.58 9.55 10.74
C ASP A 167 22.67 9.97 9.73
N GLU A 168 22.30 10.22 8.47
CA GLU A 168 23.24 10.67 7.44
C GLU A 168 23.60 12.16 7.53
N GLN A 169 22.79 12.98 8.21
CA GLN A 169 23.12 14.39 8.42
C GLN A 169 24.20 14.60 9.49
N GLY A 170 24.40 13.64 10.40
CA GLY A 170 25.37 13.74 11.50
C GLY A 170 25.09 14.92 12.46
N PRO A 171 25.51 14.85 13.73
CA PRO A 171 25.53 16.02 14.61
C PRO A 171 26.51 17.09 14.13
#